data_AF-A0A423GXH5-F1
#
_entry.id   AF-A0A423GXH5-F1
#
_cell.length_a   1.000
_cell.length_b   1.000
_cell.length_c   1.000
_cell.angle_alpha   90.00
_cell.angle_beta   90.00
_cell.angle_gamma   90.00
#
_symmetry.space_group_name_H-M   'P 1'
#
loop_
_entity.id
_entity.type
_entity.pdbx_description
1 polymer ?
#
loop_
_entity_poly.entity_id
_entity_poly.type
_entity_poly.pdbx_seq_one_letter_code
_entity_poly.pdbx_strand_id
1 'polypeptide(L)'
;MGVYSDAYDNGELPGFIAYVKHANPQAFDKAFGKFGLDTVHQWGEAAMYIGGVRTFNSWIKLSSEADFEELPRTKEGAHYLKTWHWHYRMSMAGRTIDGYRKSMWEMAKLRISKIIEKEVSFRVNDHVINSTLGSVFTSEKAISILLRWHVYRPAHVVTNASRVVPIIQSVIDASPQINWALPVANWGNAHETALTTRLLSTLAELNSTITNAVSYGSALPQGSVRSERNSFALDA
;
A
#
# COMPACT_ATOMS: atom_id res chain seq x y z
N MET A 1 13.95 -2.25 -3.26
CA MET A 1 14.70 -1.81 -4.44
C MET A 1 14.07 -2.47 -5.64
N GLY A 2 13.52 -1.66 -6.54
CA GLY A 2 12.70 -2.09 -7.67
C GLY A 2 13.45 -2.01 -8.99
N VAL A 3 12.84 -2.53 -10.04
CA VAL A 3 13.28 -2.34 -11.44
C VAL A 3 12.20 -1.49 -12.09
N TYR A 4 12.55 -0.29 -12.55
CA TYR A 4 11.62 0.62 -13.24
C TYR A 4 12.02 0.83 -14.72
N SER A 5 13.20 0.33 -15.13
CA SER A 5 13.77 0.35 -16.48
C SER A 5 14.95 -0.64 -16.56
N ASP A 6 15.91 -0.47 -17.49
CA ASP A 6 17.17 -1.23 -17.53
C ASP A 6 18.07 -1.04 -16.28
N ALA A 7 17.64 -0.20 -15.32
CA ALA A 7 18.33 0.07 -14.06
C ALA A 7 17.45 -0.18 -12.82
N TYR A 8 18.12 -0.41 -11.69
CA TYR A 8 17.48 -0.55 -10.38
C TYR A 8 17.22 0.82 -9.74
N ASP A 9 16.07 0.95 -9.09
CA ASP A 9 15.58 2.22 -8.56
C ASP A 9 15.02 2.12 -7.13
N ASN A 10 14.83 3.29 -6.53
CA ASN A 10 14.32 3.52 -5.18
C ASN A 10 13.14 2.60 -4.87
N GLY A 11 13.11 2.10 -3.64
CA GLY A 11 12.07 1.18 -3.18
C GLY A 11 11.48 1.59 -1.83
N GLU A 12 10.35 0.96 -1.52
CA GLU A 12 9.59 1.27 -0.31
C GLU A 12 10.27 0.82 0.99
N LEU A 13 10.98 -0.32 0.99
CA LEU A 13 11.66 -0.80 2.19
C LEU A 13 12.68 0.23 2.73
N PRO A 14 13.58 0.81 1.90
CA PRO A 14 14.39 1.95 2.32
C PRO A 14 13.56 3.14 2.83
N GLY A 15 12.44 3.48 2.18
CA GLY A 15 11.55 4.54 2.67
C GLY A 15 11.00 4.25 4.07
N PHE A 16 10.63 2.99 4.34
CA PHE A 16 10.23 2.53 5.66
C PHE A 16 11.38 2.60 6.68
N ILE A 17 12.61 2.23 6.30
CA ILE A 17 13.78 2.35 7.18
C ILE A 17 13.98 3.82 7.58
N ALA A 18 13.88 4.75 6.63
CA ALA A 18 13.96 6.18 6.90
C ALA A 18 12.84 6.66 7.84
N TYR A 19 11.62 6.13 7.66
CA TYR A 19 10.50 6.42 8.57
C TYR A 19 10.80 5.94 10.00
N VAL A 20 11.27 4.71 10.17
CA VAL A 20 11.63 4.18 11.51
C VAL A 20 12.70 5.06 12.15
N LYS A 21 13.70 5.51 11.39
CA LYS A 21 14.74 6.44 11.89
C LYS A 21 14.15 7.73 12.41
N HIS A 22 13.20 8.32 11.69
CA HIS A 22 12.55 9.56 12.08
C HIS A 22 11.60 9.38 13.28
N ALA A 23 10.71 8.39 13.23
CA ALA A 23 9.68 8.18 14.24
C ALA A 23 10.23 7.56 15.54
N ASN A 24 11.26 6.71 15.43
CA ASN A 24 11.85 6.03 16.58
C ASN A 24 13.34 5.70 16.33
N PRO A 25 14.26 6.68 16.53
CA PRO A 25 15.70 6.49 16.32
C PRO A 25 16.27 5.29 17.08
N GLN A 26 15.79 5.02 18.29
CA GLN A 26 16.25 3.88 19.09
C GLN A 26 15.87 2.53 18.45
N ALA A 27 14.66 2.42 17.88
CA ALA A 27 14.23 1.23 17.16
C ALA A 27 15.01 1.08 15.85
N PHE A 28 15.29 2.19 15.16
CA PHE A 28 16.16 2.20 13.98
C PHE A 28 17.56 1.67 14.30
N ASP A 29 18.22 2.17 15.36
CA ASP A 29 19.55 1.71 15.73
C ASP A 29 19.58 0.21 16.04
N LYS A 30 18.56 -0.28 16.76
CA LYS A 30 18.44 -1.71 17.11
C LYS A 30 18.17 -2.59 15.89
N ALA A 31 17.39 -2.12 14.92
CA ALA A 31 16.97 -2.93 13.76
C ALA A 31 17.92 -2.81 12.56
N PHE A 32 18.55 -1.65 12.38
CA PHE A 32 19.26 -1.27 11.14
C PHE A 32 20.58 -0.53 11.41
N GLY A 33 20.56 0.56 12.18
CA GLY A 33 21.70 1.48 12.31
C GLY A 33 22.98 0.81 12.82
N LYS A 34 22.88 -0.02 13.86
CA LYS A 34 24.03 -0.79 14.39
C LYS A 34 24.59 -1.85 13.43
N PHE A 35 23.88 -2.13 12.35
CA PHE A 35 24.33 -3.03 11.28
C PHE A 35 24.85 -2.25 10.06
N GLY A 36 25.13 -0.96 10.23
CA GLY A 36 25.71 -0.12 9.18
C GLY A 36 24.74 0.20 8.06
N LEU A 37 23.42 0.18 8.30
CA LEU A 37 22.42 0.60 7.31
C LEU A 37 21.97 2.04 7.55
N ASP A 38 21.86 2.80 6.47
CA ASP A 38 21.13 4.06 6.40
C ASP A 38 20.41 4.18 5.04
N THR A 39 19.82 5.33 4.75
CA THR A 39 19.04 5.57 3.55
C THR A 39 19.53 6.81 2.81
N VAL A 40 19.40 6.79 1.48
CA VAL A 40 19.80 7.91 0.61
C VAL A 40 18.98 9.15 0.92
N HIS A 41 17.65 9.01 0.84
CA HIS A 41 16.70 10.03 1.31
C HIS A 41 16.32 9.78 2.76
N GLN A 42 16.32 10.83 3.56
CA GLN A 42 15.79 10.86 4.92
C GLN A 42 14.31 11.26 4.92
N TRP A 43 13.60 10.89 5.99
CA TRP A 43 12.16 11.15 6.08
C TRP A 43 11.87 12.66 6.02
N GLY A 44 10.86 13.04 5.25
CA GLY A 44 10.47 14.44 5.04
C GLY A 44 11.16 15.13 3.85
N GLU A 45 12.18 14.52 3.26
CA GLU A 45 12.73 15.01 1.99
C GLU A 45 11.72 14.88 0.85
N ALA A 46 11.63 15.91 -0.01
CA ALA A 46 10.67 15.95 -1.12
C ALA A 46 10.84 14.77 -2.10
N ALA A 47 12.08 14.33 -2.33
CA ALA A 47 12.41 13.22 -3.23
C ALA A 47 11.90 11.85 -2.74
N MET A 48 11.50 11.74 -1.46
CA MET A 48 11.03 10.48 -0.91
C MET A 48 9.62 10.12 -1.40
N TYR A 49 8.73 11.10 -1.52
CA TYR A 49 7.34 10.84 -1.90
C TYR A 49 7.18 10.80 -3.42
N ILE A 50 6.84 9.63 -3.96
CA ILE A 50 6.58 9.45 -5.39
C ILE A 50 5.09 9.58 -5.65
N GLY A 51 4.64 10.80 -5.95
CA GLY A 51 3.21 11.13 -6.08
C GLY A 51 2.43 10.30 -7.11
N GLY A 52 3.07 9.89 -8.21
CA GLY A 52 2.41 9.09 -9.26
C GLY A 52 1.95 7.71 -8.78
N VAL A 53 2.71 7.07 -7.89
CA VAL A 53 2.39 5.76 -7.31
C VAL A 53 2.01 5.85 -5.82
N ARG A 54 2.03 7.05 -5.24
CA ARG A 54 1.67 7.35 -3.85
C ARG A 54 2.45 6.50 -2.83
N THR A 55 3.74 6.32 -3.05
CA THR A 55 4.64 5.56 -2.18
C THR A 55 5.78 6.44 -1.66
N PHE A 56 6.41 6.00 -0.57
CA PHE A 56 7.59 6.63 0.01
C PHE A 56 8.79 5.75 -0.30
N ASN A 57 9.67 6.21 -1.18
CA ASN A 57 10.76 5.44 -1.72
C ASN A 57 12.10 6.08 -1.39
N SER A 58 13.08 5.23 -1.14
CA SER A 58 14.48 5.65 -0.96
C SER A 58 15.40 4.54 -1.46
N TRP A 59 16.68 4.70 -1.26
CA TRP A 59 17.70 3.70 -1.53
C TRP A 59 18.57 3.47 -0.30
N ILE A 60 19.33 2.38 -0.27
CA ILE A 60 20.14 2.01 0.90
C ILE A 60 21.53 2.63 0.81
N LYS A 61 22.03 3.07 1.96
CA LYS A 61 23.43 3.34 2.20
C LYS A 61 24.03 2.32 3.16
N LEU A 62 25.31 2.00 2.98
CA LEU A 62 26.08 1.19 3.91
C LEU A 62 27.22 1.99 4.52
N SER A 63 27.52 1.72 5.78
CA SER A 63 28.69 2.30 6.44
C SER A 63 29.98 1.93 5.70
N SER A 64 30.80 2.92 5.39
CA SER A 64 32.16 2.77 4.90
C SER A 64 33.16 3.25 5.97
N GLU A 65 34.46 3.22 5.66
CA GLU A 65 35.50 3.70 6.59
C GLU A 65 35.39 5.21 6.89
N ALA A 66 34.82 5.98 5.95
CA ALA A 66 34.70 7.43 6.06
C ALA A 66 33.33 7.88 6.58
N ASP A 67 32.23 7.27 6.09
CA ASP A 67 30.85 7.62 6.48
C ASP A 67 29.84 6.55 5.99
N PHE A 68 28.91 6.93 5.10
CA PHE A 68 27.91 6.05 4.49
C PHE A 68 27.87 6.25 2.97
N GLU A 69 27.92 5.14 2.24
CA GLU A 69 27.93 5.14 0.77
C GLU A 69 26.68 4.48 0.21
N GLU A 70 26.13 5.06 -0.85
CA GLU A 70 25.01 4.48 -1.59
C GLU A 70 25.40 3.11 -2.16
N LEU A 71 24.55 2.10 -1.95
CA LEU A 71 24.74 0.82 -2.61
C LEU A 71 24.73 0.99 -4.13
N PRO A 72 25.62 0.33 -4.89
CA PRO A 72 25.59 0.37 -6.34
C PRO A 72 24.21 -0.01 -6.88
N ARG A 73 23.72 0.71 -7.90
CA ARG A 73 22.44 0.43 -8.58
C ARG A 73 22.53 -0.75 -9.55
N THR A 74 23.22 -1.80 -9.12
CA THR A 74 23.32 -3.10 -9.80
C THR A 74 22.34 -4.09 -9.22
N LYS A 75 22.25 -5.28 -9.83
CA LYS A 75 21.42 -6.38 -9.33
C LYS A 75 21.83 -6.80 -7.93
N GLU A 76 23.13 -6.86 -7.67
CA GLU A 76 23.72 -7.26 -6.40
C GLU A 76 23.36 -6.24 -5.32
N GLY A 77 23.55 -4.94 -5.58
CA GLY A 77 23.14 -3.89 -4.65
C GLY A 77 21.63 -3.91 -4.37
N ALA A 78 20.80 -4.04 -5.41
CA ALA A 78 19.35 -4.15 -5.26
C ALA A 78 18.89 -5.41 -4.50
N HIS A 79 19.71 -6.45 -4.47
CA HIS A 79 19.45 -7.71 -3.79
C HIS A 79 20.14 -7.83 -2.44
N TYR A 80 20.91 -6.83 -2.01
CA TYR A 80 21.67 -6.86 -0.76
C TYR A 80 20.82 -7.22 0.46
N LEU A 81 19.63 -6.61 0.57
CA LEU A 81 18.68 -6.89 1.67
C LEU A 81 17.79 -8.12 1.44
N LYS A 82 17.91 -8.81 0.29
CA LYS A 82 17.10 -9.99 -0.05
C LYS A 82 17.78 -11.31 0.36
N THR A 83 18.69 -11.26 1.33
CA THR A 83 19.37 -12.44 1.86
C THR A 83 18.62 -13.01 3.07
N TRP A 84 18.88 -14.29 3.38
CA TRP A 84 18.29 -14.95 4.54
C TRP A 84 18.59 -14.22 5.87
N HIS A 85 19.81 -13.69 6.00
CA HIS A 85 20.22 -12.92 7.18
C HIS A 85 19.32 -11.70 7.43
N TRP A 86 19.05 -10.92 6.39
CA TRP A 86 18.19 -9.74 6.49
C TRP A 86 16.72 -10.12 6.70
N HIS A 87 16.26 -11.18 6.05
CA HIS A 87 14.92 -11.72 6.29
C HIS A 87 14.71 -12.07 7.77
N TYR A 88 15.62 -12.83 8.37
CA TYR A 88 15.54 -13.20 9.78
C TYR A 88 15.62 -11.97 10.70
N ARG A 89 16.53 -11.03 10.44
CA ARG A 89 16.66 -9.80 11.24
C ARG A 89 15.37 -8.99 11.25
N MET A 90 14.74 -8.76 10.09
CA MET A 90 13.49 -8.01 10.01
C MET A 90 12.34 -8.76 10.70
N SER A 91 12.29 -10.09 10.57
CA SER A 91 11.31 -10.92 11.29
C SER A 91 11.46 -10.79 12.81
N MET A 92 12.70 -10.85 13.32
CA MET A 92 12.99 -10.68 14.74
C MET A 92 12.73 -9.26 15.23
N ALA A 93 13.05 -8.23 14.44
CA ALA A 93 12.70 -6.85 14.75
C ALA A 93 11.19 -6.69 14.91
N GLY A 94 10.40 -7.27 14.00
CA GLY A 94 8.94 -7.33 14.11
C GLY A 94 8.46 -8.02 15.39
N ARG A 95 9.14 -9.06 15.87
CA ARG A 95 8.75 -9.76 17.11
C ARG A 95 9.19 -9.08 18.39
N THR A 96 10.32 -8.38 18.39
CA THR A 96 11.01 -7.99 19.62
C THR A 96 11.16 -6.48 19.82
N ILE A 97 11.03 -5.67 18.77
CA ILE A 97 11.24 -4.22 18.83
C ILE A 97 9.88 -3.52 18.66
N ASP A 98 9.37 -2.96 19.76
CA ASP A 98 8.04 -2.33 19.77
C ASP A 98 7.94 -1.11 18.83
N GLY A 99 8.93 -0.22 18.86
CA GLY A 99 8.97 0.95 17.99
C GLY A 99 9.00 0.59 16.50
N TYR A 100 9.58 -0.56 16.14
CA TYR A 100 9.59 -1.08 14.79
C TYR A 100 8.18 -1.52 14.35
N ARG A 101 7.47 -2.29 15.18
CA ARG A 101 6.08 -2.70 14.91
C ARG A 101 5.13 -1.53 14.78
N LYS A 102 5.21 -0.58 15.73
CA LYS A 102 4.39 0.65 15.69
C LYS A 102 4.66 1.40 14.40
N SER A 103 5.92 1.53 14.00
CA SER A 103 6.26 2.18 12.74
C SER A 103 5.71 1.46 11.51
N MET A 104 5.66 0.12 11.51
CA MET A 104 5.02 -0.64 10.42
C MET A 104 3.52 -0.30 10.32
N TRP A 105 2.84 -0.19 11.46
CA TRP A 105 1.43 0.16 11.52
C TRP A 105 1.18 1.59 11.03
N GLU A 106 1.96 2.56 11.50
CA GLU A 106 1.82 3.96 11.07
C GLU A 106 2.08 4.13 9.57
N MET A 107 3.07 3.43 9.01
CA MET A 107 3.31 3.45 7.56
C MET A 107 2.20 2.78 6.74
N ALA A 108 1.54 1.76 7.29
CA ALA A 108 0.36 1.17 6.67
C ALA A 108 -0.82 2.17 6.68
N LYS A 109 -1.07 2.86 7.81
CA LYS A 109 -2.09 3.92 7.90
C LYS A 109 -1.83 5.05 6.92
N LEU A 110 -0.59 5.54 6.85
CA LEU A 110 -0.19 6.58 5.90
C LEU A 110 -0.43 6.17 4.45
N ARG A 111 -0.08 4.93 4.10
CA ARG A 111 -0.37 4.37 2.76
C ARG A 111 -1.87 4.34 2.48
N ILE A 112 -2.69 3.87 3.41
CA ILE A 112 -4.14 3.83 3.24
C ILE A 112 -4.68 5.25 3.00
N SER A 113 -4.28 6.23 3.82
CA SER A 113 -4.66 7.65 3.64
C SER A 113 -4.40 8.12 2.20
N LYS A 114 -3.22 7.81 1.66
CA LYS A 114 -2.87 8.21 0.29
C LYS A 114 -3.66 7.47 -0.77
N ILE A 115 -4.01 6.21 -0.57
CA ILE A 115 -4.87 5.45 -1.48
C ILE A 115 -6.28 6.05 -1.50
N ILE A 116 -6.89 6.30 -0.32
CA ILE A 116 -8.27 6.77 -0.24
C ILE A 116 -8.44 8.20 -0.78
N GLU A 117 -7.40 9.04 -0.68
CA GLU A 117 -7.33 10.38 -1.28
C GLU A 117 -7.26 10.37 -2.81
N LYS A 118 -7.12 9.21 -3.47
CA LYS A 118 -7.07 9.18 -4.94
C LYS A 118 -8.44 9.52 -5.52
N GLU A 119 -8.49 10.61 -6.26
CA GLU A 119 -9.67 10.99 -7.05
C GLU A 119 -9.93 9.99 -8.18
N VAL A 120 -11.20 9.72 -8.45
CA VAL A 120 -11.67 8.84 -9.51
C VAL A 120 -12.86 9.46 -10.22
N SER A 121 -12.96 9.19 -11.51
CA SER A 121 -14.05 9.65 -12.37
C SER A 121 -14.66 8.47 -13.09
N PHE A 122 -15.98 8.33 -13.05
CA PHE A 122 -16.73 7.26 -13.72
C PHE A 122 -18.10 7.78 -14.17
N ARG A 123 -18.80 7.04 -15.01
CA ARG A 123 -20.10 7.43 -15.57
C ARG A 123 -21.23 6.65 -14.92
N VAL A 124 -22.29 7.36 -14.60
CA VAL A 124 -23.60 6.78 -14.26
C VAL A 124 -24.62 7.45 -15.17
N ASN A 125 -25.26 6.66 -16.03
CA ASN A 125 -26.06 7.16 -17.14
C ASN A 125 -25.21 8.15 -17.98
N ASP A 126 -25.74 9.33 -18.29
CA ASP A 126 -25.05 10.37 -19.06
C ASP A 126 -24.23 11.36 -18.21
N HIS A 127 -24.09 11.11 -16.90
CA HIS A 127 -23.38 11.98 -15.98
C HIS A 127 -22.01 11.42 -15.57
N VAL A 128 -20.99 12.28 -15.60
CA VAL A 128 -19.67 11.97 -15.04
C VAL A 128 -19.66 12.33 -13.56
N ILE A 129 -19.39 11.33 -12.71
CA ILE A 129 -19.24 11.49 -11.27
C ILE A 129 -17.75 11.56 -10.94
N ASN A 130 -17.34 12.63 -10.26
CA ASN A 130 -16.02 12.77 -9.67
C ASN A 130 -16.11 12.49 -8.17
N SER A 131 -15.25 11.59 -7.68
CA SER A 131 -15.25 11.14 -6.29
C SER A 131 -13.83 10.75 -5.86
N THR A 132 -13.68 10.15 -4.69
CA THR A 132 -12.41 9.55 -4.25
C THR A 132 -12.56 8.04 -4.05
N LEU A 133 -11.45 7.30 -4.07
CA LEU A 133 -11.48 5.88 -3.72
C LEU A 133 -12.05 5.65 -2.31
N GLY A 134 -11.74 6.55 -1.36
CA GLY A 134 -12.30 6.48 0.01
C GLY A 134 -13.80 6.75 0.08
N SER A 135 -14.33 7.57 -0.83
CA SER A 135 -15.77 7.78 -0.94
C SER A 135 -16.46 6.61 -1.65
N VAL A 136 -15.83 5.97 -2.63
CA VAL A 136 -16.41 4.83 -3.37
C VAL A 136 -16.38 3.55 -2.54
N PHE A 137 -15.24 3.24 -1.90
CA PHE A 137 -15.02 2.03 -1.12
C PHE A 137 -14.86 2.40 0.35
N THR A 138 -15.81 2.00 1.20
CA THR A 138 -15.82 2.40 2.62
C THR A 138 -15.89 1.20 3.57
N SER A 139 -15.95 -0.02 3.06
CA SER A 139 -15.83 -1.22 3.88
C SER A 139 -14.37 -1.54 4.21
N GLU A 140 -14.12 -2.10 5.39
CA GLU A 140 -12.78 -2.57 5.78
C GLU A 140 -12.26 -3.61 4.78
N LYS A 141 -13.16 -4.45 4.27
CA LYS A 141 -12.83 -5.47 3.26
C LYS A 141 -12.32 -4.84 1.96
N ALA A 142 -13.04 -3.86 1.41
CA ALA A 142 -12.63 -3.22 0.16
C ALA A 142 -11.30 -2.48 0.32
N ILE A 143 -11.14 -1.71 1.39
CA ILE A 143 -9.89 -0.99 1.68
C ILE A 143 -8.72 -1.95 1.85
N SER A 144 -8.92 -3.09 2.51
CA SER A 144 -7.89 -4.12 2.67
C SER A 144 -7.46 -4.72 1.33
N ILE A 145 -8.41 -4.96 0.42
CA ILE A 145 -8.14 -5.45 -0.94
C ILE A 145 -7.35 -4.39 -1.73
N LEU A 146 -7.76 -3.12 -1.69
CA LEU A 146 -7.06 -2.02 -2.34
C LEU A 146 -5.63 -1.86 -1.81
N LEU A 147 -5.43 -1.94 -0.49
CA LEU A 147 -4.12 -1.90 0.13
C LEU A 147 -3.22 -3.03 -0.38
N ARG A 148 -3.74 -4.27 -0.39
CA ARG A 148 -2.96 -5.43 -0.86
C ARG A 148 -2.63 -5.35 -2.34
N TRP A 149 -3.59 -4.92 -3.16
CA TRP A 149 -3.34 -4.68 -4.57
C TRP A 149 -2.28 -3.57 -4.76
N HIS A 150 -2.38 -2.47 -4.02
CA HIS A 150 -1.42 -1.38 -4.09
C HIS A 150 -0.01 -1.82 -3.71
N VAL A 151 0.16 -2.63 -2.66
CA VAL A 151 1.49 -3.17 -2.29
C VAL A 151 2.10 -4.02 -3.42
N TYR A 152 1.29 -4.79 -4.14
CA TYR A 152 1.78 -5.61 -5.25
C TYR A 152 2.08 -4.79 -6.52
N ARG A 153 1.15 -3.89 -6.90
CA ARG A 153 1.22 -3.06 -8.12
C ARG A 153 0.57 -1.69 -7.84
N PRO A 154 1.31 -0.71 -7.29
CA PRO A 154 0.76 0.61 -6.96
C PRO A 154 0.06 1.27 -8.15
N ALA A 155 0.69 1.17 -9.32
CA ALA A 155 0.19 1.79 -10.55
C ALA A 155 -1.22 1.34 -10.93
N HIS A 156 -1.59 0.08 -10.65
CA HIS A 156 -2.92 -0.45 -10.96
C HIS A 156 -4.02 0.17 -10.09
N VAL A 157 -3.69 0.80 -8.98
CA VAL A 157 -4.66 1.37 -8.04
C VAL A 157 -4.74 2.89 -8.20
N VAL A 158 -3.59 3.58 -8.17
CA VAL A 158 -3.56 5.04 -7.97
C VAL A 158 -3.06 5.88 -9.15
N THR A 159 -2.56 5.28 -10.24
CA THR A 159 -2.15 6.05 -11.43
C THR A 159 -3.31 6.31 -12.38
N ASN A 160 -3.08 7.09 -13.44
CA ASN A 160 -4.05 7.29 -14.52
C ASN A 160 -4.31 6.00 -15.34
N ALA A 161 -3.39 5.03 -15.29
CA ALA A 161 -3.58 3.68 -15.84
C ALA A 161 -4.20 2.72 -14.80
N SER A 162 -4.95 3.25 -13.82
CA SER A 162 -5.62 2.46 -12.79
C SER A 162 -6.59 1.46 -13.41
N ARG A 163 -6.55 0.23 -12.90
CA ARG A 163 -7.50 -0.84 -13.22
C ARG A 163 -8.74 -0.80 -12.33
N VAL A 164 -8.75 0.03 -11.28
CA VAL A 164 -9.88 0.15 -10.35
C VAL A 164 -11.03 0.94 -10.97
N VAL A 165 -10.75 1.99 -11.74
CA VAL A 165 -11.81 2.79 -12.40
C VAL A 165 -12.62 1.95 -13.40
N PRO A 166 -12.00 1.16 -14.30
CA PRO A 166 -12.74 0.22 -15.15
C PRO A 166 -13.59 -0.79 -14.37
N ILE A 167 -13.14 -1.22 -13.19
CA ILE A 167 -13.93 -2.10 -12.32
C ILE A 167 -15.20 -1.41 -11.87
N ILE A 168 -15.09 -0.18 -11.35
CA ILE A 168 -16.26 0.62 -10.91
C ILE A 168 -17.26 0.73 -12.06
N GLN A 169 -16.78 1.13 -13.25
CA GLN A 169 -17.65 1.25 -14.43
C GLN A 169 -18.33 -0.08 -14.78
N SER A 170 -17.57 -1.18 -14.83
CA SER A 170 -18.12 -2.49 -15.19
C SER A 170 -19.21 -2.98 -14.23
N VAL A 171 -19.11 -2.62 -12.94
CA VAL A 171 -20.11 -3.01 -11.94
C VAL A 171 -21.39 -2.21 -12.10
N ILE A 172 -21.26 -0.90 -12.36
CA ILE A 172 -22.40 -0.01 -12.63
C ILE A 172 -23.16 -0.53 -13.85
N ASP A 173 -22.47 -0.79 -14.94
CA ASP A 173 -23.07 -1.24 -16.21
C ASP A 173 -23.74 -2.62 -16.07
N ALA A 174 -23.16 -3.53 -15.28
CA ALA A 174 -23.64 -4.89 -15.10
C ALA A 174 -24.71 -5.07 -14.00
N SER A 175 -25.03 -4.02 -13.23
CA SER A 175 -25.93 -4.11 -12.07
C SER A 175 -27.12 -3.13 -12.17
N PRO A 176 -28.00 -3.25 -13.19
CA PRO A 176 -29.11 -2.32 -13.41
C PRO A 176 -30.15 -2.33 -12.28
N GLN A 177 -30.19 -3.39 -11.46
CA GLN A 177 -31.06 -3.50 -10.29
C GLN A 177 -30.63 -2.60 -9.11
N ILE A 178 -29.41 -2.07 -9.12
CA ILE A 178 -28.90 -1.16 -8.09
C ILE A 178 -29.08 0.27 -8.57
N ASN A 179 -29.66 1.14 -7.73
CA ASN A 179 -29.80 2.56 -8.06
C ASN A 179 -28.46 3.30 -7.90
N TRP A 180 -27.68 3.38 -8.99
CA TRP A 180 -26.40 4.08 -9.05
C TRP A 180 -26.52 5.60 -9.17
N ALA A 181 -27.70 6.11 -9.53
CA ALA A 181 -27.95 7.55 -9.68
C ALA A 181 -28.00 8.30 -8.35
N LEU A 182 -28.03 7.57 -7.22
CA LEU A 182 -27.87 8.15 -5.89
C LEU A 182 -26.47 8.78 -5.76
N PRO A 183 -26.33 9.91 -5.04
CA PRO A 183 -25.03 10.44 -4.65
C PRO A 183 -24.18 9.35 -3.96
N VAL A 184 -22.87 9.33 -4.20
CA VAL A 184 -21.94 8.29 -3.66
C VAL A 184 -22.02 8.20 -2.13
N ALA A 185 -22.25 9.33 -1.45
CA ALA A 185 -22.44 9.38 0.00
C ALA A 185 -23.69 8.58 0.48
N ASN A 186 -24.68 8.41 -0.39
CA ASN A 186 -25.93 7.71 -0.11
C ASN A 186 -25.92 6.25 -0.62
N TRP A 187 -24.80 5.76 -1.14
CA TRP A 187 -24.65 4.36 -1.52
C TRP A 187 -24.67 3.45 -0.27
N GLY A 188 -25.38 2.33 -0.39
CA GLY A 188 -25.57 1.38 0.72
C GLY A 188 -24.78 0.08 0.56
N ASN A 189 -25.12 -0.90 1.39
CA ASN A 189 -24.45 -2.22 1.42
C ASN A 189 -24.52 -2.97 0.09
N ALA A 190 -25.59 -2.80 -0.69
CA ALA A 190 -25.73 -3.43 -2.00
C ALA A 190 -24.67 -2.92 -2.99
N HIS A 191 -24.44 -1.59 -3.04
CA HIS A 191 -23.41 -0.97 -3.86
C HIS A 191 -22.00 -1.46 -3.45
N GLU A 192 -21.70 -1.40 -2.15
CA GLU A 192 -20.41 -1.81 -1.59
C GLU A 192 -20.11 -3.29 -1.87
N THR A 193 -21.11 -4.17 -1.72
CA THR A 193 -20.97 -5.61 -1.96
C THR A 193 -20.67 -5.91 -3.43
N ALA A 194 -21.40 -5.28 -4.36
CA ALA A 194 -21.19 -5.48 -5.79
C ALA A 194 -19.77 -5.03 -6.22
N LEU A 195 -19.36 -3.84 -5.77
CA LEU A 195 -18.03 -3.29 -6.04
C LEU A 195 -16.91 -4.17 -5.44
N THR A 196 -17.04 -4.54 -4.17
CA THR A 196 -16.03 -5.34 -3.46
C THR A 196 -15.87 -6.73 -4.07
N THR A 197 -16.97 -7.35 -4.50
CA THR A 197 -16.96 -8.67 -5.14
C THR A 197 -16.19 -8.63 -6.45
N ARG A 198 -16.47 -7.64 -7.31
CA ARG A 198 -15.75 -7.47 -8.57
C ARG A 198 -14.29 -7.11 -8.36
N LEU A 199 -14.00 -6.24 -7.39
CA LEU A 199 -12.63 -5.88 -7.03
C LEU A 199 -11.82 -7.12 -6.64
N LEU A 200 -12.39 -7.98 -5.79
CA LEU A 200 -11.75 -9.22 -5.35
C LEU A 200 -11.55 -10.21 -6.50
N SER A 201 -12.55 -10.41 -7.37
CA SER A 201 -12.44 -11.34 -8.49
C SER A 201 -11.35 -10.92 -9.48
N THR A 202 -11.29 -9.63 -9.82
CA THR A 202 -10.26 -9.12 -10.74
C THR A 202 -8.86 -9.23 -10.12
N LEU A 203 -8.72 -9.03 -8.81
CA LEU A 203 -7.44 -9.25 -8.15
C LEU A 203 -7.04 -10.74 -8.15
N ALA A 204 -8.01 -11.65 -7.97
CA ALA A 204 -7.79 -13.10 -8.03
C ALA A 204 -7.21 -13.56 -9.37
N GLU A 205 -7.75 -13.02 -10.46
CA GLU A 205 -7.29 -13.29 -11.83
C GLU A 205 -5.85 -12.83 -12.07
N LEU A 206 -5.43 -11.74 -11.41
CA LEU A 206 -4.08 -11.19 -11.54
C LEU A 206 -3.06 -11.89 -10.64
N ASN A 207 -3.44 -12.26 -9.43
CA ASN A 207 -2.56 -12.91 -8.46
C ASN A 207 -3.35 -13.63 -7.36
N SER A 208 -3.48 -14.95 -7.52
CA SER A 208 -4.18 -15.83 -6.56
C SER A 208 -3.55 -15.88 -5.17
N THR A 209 -2.26 -15.57 -5.02
CA THR A 209 -1.59 -15.55 -3.70
C THR A 209 -2.07 -14.38 -2.84
N ILE A 210 -2.45 -13.26 -3.47
CA ILE A 210 -2.97 -12.10 -2.75
C ILE A 210 -4.37 -12.39 -2.21
N THR A 211 -5.21 -13.07 -2.99
CA THR A 211 -6.55 -13.47 -2.54
C THR A 211 -6.50 -14.48 -1.42
N ASN A 212 -5.54 -15.40 -1.42
CA ASN A 212 -5.35 -16.33 -0.30
C ASN A 212 -5.01 -15.59 1.02
N ALA A 213 -4.23 -14.52 0.96
CA ALA A 213 -3.93 -13.70 2.14
C ALA A 213 -5.16 -12.93 2.66
N VAL A 214 -6.00 -12.42 1.76
CA VAL A 214 -7.28 -11.78 2.12
C VAL A 214 -8.24 -12.79 2.75
N SER A 215 -8.36 -13.98 2.15
CA SER A 215 -9.19 -15.06 2.69
C SER A 215 -8.71 -15.56 4.05
N TYR A 216 -7.40 -15.75 4.23
CA TYR A 216 -6.82 -16.16 5.52
C TYR A 216 -7.17 -15.19 6.65
N GLY A 217 -7.08 -13.88 6.41
CA GLY A 217 -7.43 -12.86 7.41
C GLY A 217 -8.90 -12.94 7.84
N SER A 218 -9.81 -13.19 6.89
CA SER A 218 -11.26 -13.19 7.12
C SER A 218 -11.76 -14.24 8.11
N ALA A 219 -11.00 -15.30 8.35
CA ALA A 219 -11.34 -16.38 9.28
C ALA A 219 -10.74 -16.21 10.69
N LEU A 220 -9.95 -15.16 10.93
CA LEU A 220 -9.33 -14.92 12.24
C LEU A 220 -10.30 -14.14 13.16
N PRO A 221 -10.41 -14.50 14.46
CA PRO A 221 -11.26 -13.78 15.43
C PRO A 221 -10.92 -12.29 15.57
N GLN A 222 -9.69 -11.92 15.25
CA GLN A 222 -9.16 -10.54 15.26
C GLN A 222 -9.18 -9.89 13.86
N GLY A 223 -9.68 -10.58 12.83
CA GLY A 223 -9.50 -10.26 11.41
C GLY A 223 -10.72 -10.45 10.50
N SER A 224 -11.92 -10.67 11.05
CA SER A 224 -13.15 -10.65 10.24
C SER A 224 -13.37 -9.23 9.71
N VAL A 225 -12.83 -8.94 8.53
CA VAL A 225 -12.95 -7.64 7.87
C VAL A 225 -14.41 -7.32 7.64
N ARG A 226 -14.87 -6.20 8.22
CA ARG A 226 -16.26 -5.77 8.05
C ARG A 226 -16.51 -5.44 6.58
N SER A 227 -17.58 -6.00 6.03
CA SER A 227 -17.97 -5.83 4.63
C SER A 227 -19.05 -4.76 4.43
N GLU A 228 -19.60 -4.24 5.52
CA GLU A 228 -20.65 -3.23 5.47
C GLU A 228 -20.10 -1.88 5.02
N ARG A 229 -20.94 -1.10 4.37
CA ARG A 229 -20.67 0.28 3.99
C ARG A 229 -20.31 1.09 5.25
N ASN A 230 -19.33 1.99 5.13
CA ASN A 230 -18.85 2.86 6.21
C ASN A 230 -18.30 2.11 7.43
N SER A 231 -17.95 0.83 7.30
CA SER A 231 -17.36 0.07 8.40
C SER A 231 -15.87 0.36 8.61
N PHE A 232 -15.18 0.89 7.60
CA PHE A 232 -13.77 1.28 7.72
C PHE A 232 -13.65 2.62 8.46
N ALA A 233 -12.87 2.61 9.54
CA ALA A 233 -12.39 3.79 10.22
C ALA A 233 -10.86 3.75 10.26
N LEU A 234 -10.21 4.82 9.80
CA LEU A 234 -8.79 5.00 10.01
C LEU A 234 -8.62 5.72 11.35
N ASP A 235 -8.06 5.04 12.34
CA ASP A 235 -7.75 5.66 13.63
C ASP A 235 -6.84 6.88 13.43
N ALA A 236 -7.16 7.96 14.13
CA ALA A 236 -6.40 9.21 14.12
C ALA A 236 -4.97 9.04 14.66
#